data_AF-A0A443S4T0-F1
#
_entry.id   AF-A0A443S4T0-F1
#
_cell.length_a   1.000
_cell.length_b   1.000
_cell.length_c   1.000
_cell.angle_alpha   90.00
_cell.angle_beta   90.00
_cell.angle_gamma   90.00
#
_symmetry.space_group_name_H-M   'P 1'
#
loop_
_entity.id
_entity.type
_entity.pdbx_description
1 polymer ?
#
loop_
_entity_poly.entity_id
_entity_poly.type
_entity_poly.pdbx_seq_one_letter_code
_entity_poly.pdbx_strand_id
1 'polypeptide(L)' 'MPLFGKSHKGPYELIKSLQESLLSIEKGDKKAEKALEDISKNLVLMKNMLYGTSE' A
#
# COMPACT_ATOMS: atom_id res chain seq x y z
N MET A 1 7.90 -25.31 9.66
CA MET A 1 8.29 -23.97 10.17
C MET A 1 7.79 -22.93 9.19
N PRO A 2 7.01 -21.92 9.60
CA PRO A 2 6.62 -20.88 8.66
C PRO A 2 7.85 -20.03 8.35
N LEU A 3 8.47 -20.29 7.19
CA LEU A 3 9.79 -19.75 6.81
C LEU A 3 9.77 -18.29 6.34
N PHE A 4 8.61 -17.66 6.23
CA PHE A 4 8.52 -16.24 5.93
C PHE A 4 7.33 -15.67 6.68
N GLY A 5 7.57 -15.07 7.84
CA GLY A 5 6.60 -14.15 8.42
C GLY A 5 6.35 -13.08 7.38
N LYS A 6 5.14 -13.03 6.82
CA LYS A 6 4.71 -12.01 5.87
C LYS A 6 5.21 -10.67 6.41
N SER A 7 6.16 -10.01 5.72
CA SER A 7 6.63 -8.69 6.12
C SER A 7 5.47 -7.72 5.89
N HIS A 8 4.57 -7.64 6.87
CA HIS A 8 3.53 -6.66 6.87
C HIS A 8 4.23 -5.34 7.09
N LYS A 9 4.21 -4.48 6.07
CA LYS A 9 4.58 -3.07 6.22
C LYS A 9 3.89 -2.57 7.49
N GLY A 10 4.66 -1.96 8.40
CA GLY A 10 4.09 -1.36 9.60
C GLY A 10 3.12 -0.23 9.20
N PRO A 11 2.21 0.20 10.11
CA PRO A 11 1.24 1.25 9.81
C PRO A 11 1.89 2.53 9.23
N TYR A 12 3.03 2.93 9.78
CA TYR A 12 3.79 4.08 9.30
C TYR A 12 4.33 3.88 7.87
N GLU A 13 4.93 2.73 7.59
CA GLU A 13 5.51 2.42 6.27
C GLU A 13 4.42 2.32 5.20
N LEU A 14 3.24 1.81 5.57
CA LEU A 14 2.08 1.75 4.71
C LEU A 14 1.58 3.15 4.31
N ILE A 15 1.43 4.05 5.29
CA ILE A 15 1.01 5.44 5.04
C ILE A 15 2.06 6.18 4.21
N LYS A 16 3.35 6.03 4.56
CA LYS A 16 4.45 6.63 3.81
C LYS A 16 4.45 6.20 2.35
N SER A 17 4.31 4.89 2.11
CA SER A 17 4.25 4.32 0.75
C SER A 17 3.02 4.83 -0.02
N LEU A 18 1.86 4.96 0.62
CA LEU A 18 0.66 5.51 -0.01
C LEU A 18 0.84 6.98 -0.40
N GLN A 19 1.44 7.78 0.50
CA GLN A 19 1.70 9.21 0.26
C GLN A 19 2.66 9.43 -0.92
N GLU A 20 3.72 8.63 -1.00
CA GLU A 20 4.69 8.70 -2.11
C GLU A 20 4.02 8.36 -3.45
N SER A 21 3.17 7.33 -3.50
CA SER A 21 2.42 6.97 -4.71
C SER A 21 1.42 8.06 -5.12
N LEU A 22 0.69 8.66 -4.18
CA LEU A 22 -0.22 9.78 -4.46
C LEU A 22 0.52 10.99 -5.06
N LEU A 23 1.64 11.39 -4.43
CA LEU A 23 2.48 12.48 -4.93
C LEU A 23 3.03 12.21 -6.34
N SER A 24 3.30 10.95 -6.69
CA SER A 24 3.79 10.61 -8.03
C SER A 24 2.72 10.81 -9.13
N ILE A 25 1.45 10.60 -8.80
CA ILE A 25 0.32 10.84 -9.71
C ILE A 25 0.06 12.34 -9.85
N GLU A 26 0.07 13.08 -8.74
CA GLU A 26 -0.11 14.54 -8.75
C GLU A 26 0.95 15.26 -9.60
N LYS A 27 2.17 14.73 -9.64
CA LYS A 27 3.27 15.26 -10.45
C LYS A 27 3.19 14.89 -11.94
N GLY A 28 2.23 14.05 -12.35
CA GLY A 28 2.07 13.60 -13.73
C GLY A 28 3.24 12.72 -14.23
N ASP A 29 3.85 11.93 -13.35
CA ASP A 29 4.96 11.05 -13.73
C ASP A 29 4.49 9.98 -14.74
N LYS A 30 5.36 9.58 -15.68
CA LYS A 30 5.09 8.57 -16.72
C LYS A 30 4.80 7.16 -16.16
N LYS A 31 4.89 6.99 -14.84
CA LYS A 31 4.62 5.76 -14.09
C LYS A 31 3.25 5.76 -13.39
N ALA A 32 2.32 6.62 -13.82
CA ALA A 32 1.00 6.76 -13.21
C ALA A 32 0.24 5.44 -13.03
N GLU A 33 0.28 4.52 -14.01
CA GLU A 33 -0.39 3.21 -13.89
C GLU A 33 0.15 2.37 -12.72
N LYS A 34 1.47 2.30 -12.58
CA LYS A 34 2.11 1.59 -11.46
C LYS A 34 1.75 2.24 -10.13
N ALA A 35 1.76 3.58 -10.07
CA ALA A 35 1.39 4.31 -8.87
C ALA A 35 -0.07 4.07 -8.47
N LEU A 36 -0.99 4.02 -9.43
CA LEU A 36 -2.40 3.69 -9.21
C LEU A 36 -2.57 2.26 -8.65
N GLU A 37 -1.83 1.28 -9.19
CA GLU A 37 -1.85 -0.09 -8.69
C GLU A 37 -1.34 -0.18 -7.24
N ASP A 38 -0.24 0.52 -6.94
CA ASP A 38 0.35 0.56 -5.60
C ASP A 38 -0.59 1.25 -4.58
N ILE A 39 -1.28 2.33 -4.99
CA ILE A 39 -2.32 2.98 -4.17
C ILE A 39 -3.44 1.99 -3.85
N SER A 40 -3.97 1.29 -4.86
CA SER A 40 -5.05 0.32 -4.68
C SER A 40 -4.66 -0.77 -3.68
N LYS A 41 -3.47 -1.36 -3.82
CA LYS A 41 -2.95 -2.37 -2.88
C LYS A 41 -2.80 -1.82 -1.46
N ASN A 42 -2.22 -0.63 -1.31
CA ASN A 42 -2.01 -0.02 -0.01
C ASN A 42 -3.34 0.32 0.69
N LEU A 43 -4.35 0.80 -0.04
CA LEU A 43 -5.69 1.06 0.51
C LEU A 43 -6.38 -0.22 0.99
N VAL A 44 -6.24 -1.33 0.26
CA VAL A 44 -6.76 -2.64 0.70
C VAL A 44 -6.05 -3.12 1.97
N LEU A 45 -4.72 -2.98 2.04
CA LEU A 45 -3.96 -3.30 3.25
C LEU A 45 -4.39 -2.45 4.44
N MET A 46 -4.61 -1.15 4.23
CA MET A 46 -5.11 -0.25 5.28
C MET A 46 -6.50 -0.66 5.76
N LYS A 47 -7.43 -0.94 4.83
CA LYS A 47 -8.77 -1.44 5.16
C LYS A 47 -8.69 -2.70 6.02
N ASN A 48 -7.88 -3.67 5.59
CA ASN A 48 -7.72 -4.94 6.30
C ASN A 48 -7.04 -4.77 7.67
N MET A 49 -6.15 -3.78 7.82
CA MET A 49 -5.52 -3.46 9.09
C MET A 49 -6.51 -2.86 10.09
N LEU A 50 -7.46 -2.04 9.63
CA LEU A 50 -8.45 -1.37 10.49
C LEU A 50 -9.64 -2.26 10.83
N TYR A 51 -10.12 -3.03 9.86
CA TYR A 51 -11.37 -3.79 9.96
C TYR A 51 -11.17 -5.31 10.00
N GLY A 52 -9.93 -5.77 9.91
CA GLY A 52 -9.62 -7.18 9.70
C GLY A 52 -9.90 -7.61 8.25
N THR A 53 -9.54 -8.85 7.93
CA THR A 53 -9.97 -9.53 6.71
C THR A 53 -11.24 -10.33 7.03
N SER A 54 -12.29 -10.18 6.24
CA SER A 54 -13.38 -11.16 6.22
C SER A 54 -12.79 -12.51 5.81
N GLU A 55 -13.05 -13.56 6.60
CA GLU A 55 -12.99 -14.94 6.09
C GLU A 55 -14.18 -15.20 5.17
#